data_AF-A0A4V0WPD1-F1
#
_entry.id   AF-A0A4V0WPD1-F1
#
_cell.length_a   1.000
_cell.length_b   1.000
_cell.length_c   1.000
_cell.angle_alpha   90.00
_cell.angle_beta   90.00
_cell.angle_gamma   90.00
#
_symmetry.space_group_name_H-M   'P 1'
#
loop_
_entity.id
_entity.type
_entity.pdbx_description
1 polymer ?
#
loop_
_entity_poly.entity_id
_entity_poly.type
_entity_poly.pdbx_seq_one_letter_code
_entity_poly.pdbx_strand_id
1 'polypeptide(L)' 'MACVGCEIKEEAQNMDIQALIEEQLALEQHLAPEKLFQKRIQTCEQCLFRSLHTCTKCGCFYEFRAHLANKKCPAARWEE' A
#
# COMPACT_ATOMS: atom_id res chain seq x y z
N MET A 1 -9.85 -27.66 -20.29
CA MET A 1 -8.66 -26.82 -20.08
C MET A 1 -9.15 -25.51 -19.49
N ALA A 2 -8.66 -25.14 -18.31
CA ALA A 2 -8.93 -23.83 -17.74
C ALA A 2 -8.22 -22.77 -18.59
N CYS A 3 -8.75 -21.55 -18.59
CA CYS A 3 -8.11 -20.43 -19.29
C CYS A 3 -6.89 -20.00 -18.49
N VAL A 4 -5.73 -19.88 -19.15
CA VAL A 4 -4.51 -19.34 -18.55
C VAL A 4 -4.76 -17.99 -17.86
N GLY A 5 -5.64 -17.16 -18.43
CA GLY A 5 -6.04 -15.90 -17.83
C GLY A 5 -6.91 -16.02 -16.57
N CYS A 6 -7.67 -17.12 -16.41
CA CYS A 6 -8.39 -17.39 -15.16
C CYS A 6 -7.44 -17.98 -14.10
N GLU A 7 -6.51 -18.85 -14.50
CA GLU A 7 -5.50 -19.41 -13.59
C GLU A 7 -4.61 -18.30 -13.00
N ILE A 8 -4.09 -17.38 -13.82
CA ILE A 8 -3.31 -16.22 -13.36
C ILE A 8 -4.15 -15.30 -12.44
N LYS A 9 -5.45 -15.16 -12.70
CA LYS A 9 -6.34 -14.35 -11.85
C LYS A 9 -6.55 -15.01 -10.48
N GLU A 10 -6.75 -16.33 -10.45
CA GLU A 10 -6.88 -17.09 -9.21
C GLU A 10 -5.59 -17.04 -8.38
N GLU A 11 -4.43 -17.19 -9.02
CA GLU A 11 -3.12 -17.02 -8.36
C GLU A 11 -2.95 -15.62 -7.78
N ALA A 12 -3.27 -14.57 -8.55
CA ALA A 12 -3.20 -13.18 -8.09
C ALA A 12 -4.19 -12.89 -6.93
N GLN A 13 -5.35 -13.55 -6.91
CA GLN A 13 -6.34 -13.43 -5.83
C GLN A 13 -5.87 -14.09 -4.53
N ASN A 14 -4.97 -15.07 -4.61
CA ASN A 14 -4.42 -15.79 -3.46
C ASN A 14 -3.13 -15.15 -2.90
N MET A 15 -2.67 -14.03 -3.47
CA MET A 15 -1.48 -13.34 -2.98
C MET A 15 -1.76 -12.65 -1.64
N ASP A 16 -0.94 -12.97 -0.64
CA ASP A 16 -0.96 -12.27 0.65
C ASP A 16 -0.28 -10.91 0.51
N ILE A 17 -1.11 -9.88 0.32
CA ILE A 17 -0.63 -8.50 0.16
C ILE A 17 0.12 -8.00 1.40
N GLN A 18 -0.24 -8.48 2.59
CA GLN A 18 0.44 -8.05 3.82
C GLN A 18 1.85 -8.61 3.88
N ALA A 19 2.03 -9.89 3.54
CA ALA A 19 3.36 -10.50 3.45
C ALA A 19 4.26 -9.73 2.46
N LEU A 20 3.73 -9.33 1.30
CA LEU A 20 4.49 -8.54 0.32
C LEU A 20 4.89 -7.16 0.86
N ILE A 21 3.98 -6.49 1.57
CA ILE A 21 4.27 -5.18 2.18
C ILE A 21 5.37 -5.34 3.24
N GLU A 22 5.29 -6.35 4.10
CA GLU A 22 6.28 -6.63 5.14
C GLU A 22 7.66 -6.94 4.54
N GLU A 23 7.72 -7.80 3.52
CA GLU A 23 8.96 -8.10 2.80
C GLU A 23 9.61 -6.84 2.21
N GLN A 24 8.81 -5.96 1.59
CA GLN A 24 9.32 -4.70 1.06
C GLN A 24 9.79 -3.75 2.17
N LEU A 25 9.06 -3.64 3.28
CA LEU A 25 9.45 -2.78 4.41
C LEU A 25 10.74 -3.25 5.09
N ALA A 26 11.01 -4.56 5.11
CA ALA A 26 12.25 -5.11 5.64
C ALA A 26 13.51 -4.60 4.90
N LEU A 27 13.36 -4.12 3.66
CA LEU A 27 14.44 -3.56 2.85
C LEU A 27 14.62 -2.05 3.04
N GLU A 28 13.70 -1.39 3.75
CA GLU A 28 13.65 0.06 3.88
C GLU A 28 14.32 0.54 5.18
N GLN A 29 15.15 1.58 5.08
CA GLN A 29 15.92 2.09 6.23
C GLN A 29 15.22 3.25 6.96
N HIS A 30 14.24 3.89 6.31
CA HIS A 30 13.64 5.14 6.79
C HIS A 30 12.13 5.00 6.97
N LEU A 31 11.77 4.34 8.06
CA LEU A 31 10.37 4.17 8.46
C LEU A 31 9.86 5.36 9.26
N ALA A 32 8.61 5.72 9.03
CA ALA A 32 7.90 6.76 9.76
C ALA A 32 7.63 6.27 11.20
N PRO A 33 7.62 7.18 12.19
CA PRO A 33 7.18 6.84 13.53
C PRO A 33 5.76 6.27 13.50
N GLU A 34 5.47 5.30 14.37
CA GLU A 34 4.17 4.62 14.44
C GLU A 34 2.98 5.58 14.45
N LYS A 35 3.06 6.65 15.24
CA LYS A 35 2.02 7.68 15.33
C LYS A 35 1.76 8.38 13.98
N LEU A 36 2.81 8.64 13.21
CA LEU A 36 2.70 9.28 11.89
C LEU A 36 2.13 8.30 10.87
N PHE A 37 2.60 7.05 10.90
CA PHE A 37 2.05 5.97 10.08
C PHE A 37 0.53 5.80 10.30
N GLN A 38 0.10 5.66 11.56
CA GLN A 38 -1.31 5.48 11.90
C GLN A 38 -2.20 6.63 11.40
N LYS A 39 -1.74 7.88 11.55
CA LYS A 39 -2.43 9.05 10.97
C LYS A 39 -2.59 8.93 9.45
N ARG A 40 -1.50 8.58 8.75
CA ARG A 40 -1.49 8.44 7.29
C ARG A 40 -2.42 7.32 6.81
N ILE A 41 -2.47 6.20 7.52
CA ILE A 41 -3.39 5.08 7.24
C ILE A 41 -4.84 5.53 7.36
N GLN A 42 -5.21 6.17 8.47
CA GLN A 42 -6.58 6.68 8.68
C GLN A 42 -7.01 7.60 7.53
N THR A 43 -6.12 8.47 7.05
CA THR A 43 -6.37 9.30 5.87
C THR A 43 -6.59 8.47 4.60
N CYS A 44 -5.78 7.43 4.39
CA CYS A 44 -5.83 6.56 3.22
C CYS A 44 -7.09 5.67 3.19
N GLU A 45 -7.52 5.14 4.33
CA GLU A 45 -8.72 4.29 4.44
C GLU A 45 -9.99 5.03 4.02
N GLN A 46 -10.04 6.33 4.25
CA GLN A 46 -11.14 7.24 3.88
C GLN A 46 -10.88 7.96 2.54
N CYS A 47 -9.84 7.58 1.78
CA CYS A 47 -9.45 8.29 0.57
C CYS A 47 -10.19 7.80 -0.67
N LEU A 48 -10.75 8.74 -1.44
CA LEU A 48 -11.40 8.46 -2.72
C LEU A 48 -10.44 7.89 -3.80
N PHE A 49 -9.13 7.99 -3.56
CA PHE A 49 -8.10 7.44 -4.45
C PHE A 49 -7.59 6.06 -3.98
N ARG A 50 -8.18 5.47 -2.94
CA ARG A 50 -7.87 4.11 -2.52
C ARG A 50 -8.65 3.12 -3.38
N SER A 51 -7.94 2.14 -3.93
CA SER A 51 -8.50 0.99 -4.64
C SER A 51 -7.98 -0.29 -4.00
N LEU A 52 -8.78 -0.89 -3.13
CA LEU A 52 -8.37 -1.98 -2.23
C LEU A 52 -7.07 -1.57 -1.48
N HIS A 53 -5.99 -2.33 -1.63
CA HIS A 53 -4.70 -2.06 -0.98
C HIS A 53 -3.84 -1.02 -1.71
N THR A 54 -4.24 -0.55 -2.90
CA THR A 54 -3.43 0.33 -3.75
C THR A 54 -3.96 1.76 -3.80
N CYS A 55 -3.07 2.72 -4.04
CA CYS A 55 -3.44 4.12 -4.30
C CYS A 55 -3.43 4.42 -5.80
N THR A 56 -4.54 4.90 -6.34
CA THR A 56 -4.68 5.23 -7.77
C THR A 56 -3.87 6.44 -8.22
N LYS A 57 -3.28 7.20 -7.28
CA LYS A 57 -2.41 8.36 -7.58
C LYS A 57 -0.94 8.03 -7.68
N CYS A 58 -0.46 6.97 -7.02
CA CYS A 58 0.95 6.58 -7.07
C CYS A 58 1.20 5.11 -7.49
N GLY A 59 0.16 4.28 -7.54
CA GLY A 59 0.27 2.86 -7.89
C GLY A 59 0.85 1.96 -6.78
N CYS A 60 1.33 2.52 -5.66
CA CYS A 60 1.85 1.73 -4.54
C CYS A 60 0.74 1.12 -3.69
N PHE A 61 1.08 0.09 -2.91
CA PHE A 61 0.31 -0.23 -1.70
C PHE A 61 0.31 0.98 -0.78
N TYR A 62 -0.87 1.45 -0.38
CA TYR A 62 -0.95 2.68 0.41
C TYR A 62 -0.34 2.49 1.81
N GLU A 63 -0.43 1.29 2.35
CA GLU A 63 0.12 0.90 3.65
C GLU A 63 1.66 0.93 3.62
N PHE A 64 2.26 0.31 2.61
CA PHE A 64 3.71 0.40 2.36
C PHE A 64 4.17 1.86 2.29
N ARG A 65 3.51 2.69 1.45
CA ARG A 65 3.94 4.08 1.29
C ARG A 65 3.77 4.90 2.56
N ALA A 66 2.73 4.64 3.35
CA ALA A 66 2.46 5.35 4.60
C ALA A 66 3.56 5.12 5.65
N HIS A 67 4.16 3.93 5.64
CA HIS A 67 5.30 3.58 6.48
C HIS A 67 6.60 4.30 6.12
N LEU A 68 6.75 4.89 4.94
CA LEU A 68 8.01 5.52 4.54
C LEU A 68 8.10 6.98 5.04
N ALA A 69 9.11 7.27 5.87
CA ALA A 69 9.31 8.60 6.45
C ALA A 69 9.54 9.68 5.38
N ASN A 70 10.28 9.34 4.33
CA ASN A 70 10.67 10.24 3.25
C ASN A 70 9.61 10.40 2.15
N LYS A 71 8.44 9.77 2.27
CA LYS A 71 7.37 9.89 1.27
C LYS A 71 6.26 10.83 1.74
N LYS A 72 5.70 11.52 0.76
CA LYS A 72 4.50 12.35 0.90
C LYS A 72 3.33 11.76 0.13
N CYS A 73 2.11 12.15 0.51
CA CYS A 73 0.90 11.82 -0.22
C CYS A 73 0.93 12.51 -1.60
N PRO A 74 0.74 11.78 -2.72
CA PRO A 74 0.70 12.39 -4.06
C PRO A 74 -0.50 13.34 -4.25
N ALA A 75 -1.52 13.24 -3.40
CA ALA A 75 -2.67 14.13 -3.36
C ALA A 75 -2.61 15.13 -2.19
N ALA A 76 -1.45 15.27 -1.53
CA ALA A 76 -1.23 16.19 -0.41
C ALA A 76 -2.24 16.08 0.75
N ARG A 77 -2.76 14.87 1.03
CA ARG A 77 -3.73 14.64 2.13
C ARG A 77 -3.11 14.27 3.48
N TRP A 78 -1.82 13.96 3.53
CA TRP A 78 -1.15 13.62 4.80
C TRP A 78 -0.68 14.88 5.51
N GLU A 79 -0.96 14.95 6.80
CA GLU A 79 -0.38 15.94 7.71
C GLU A 79 1.05 15.49 8.12
N GLU A 80 1.94 16.45 8.37
CA GLU A 80 3.32 16.21 8.84
C GLU A 80 3.40 15.97 10.35
#